data_AF-A0A6J4Y7T8-F1
#
_entry.id   AF-A0A6J4Y7T8-F1
#
_cell.length_a   1.000
_cell.length_b   1.000
_cell.length_c   1.000
_cell.angle_alpha   90.00
_cell.angle_beta   90.00
_cell.angle_gamma   90.00
#
_symmetry.space_group_name_H-M   'P 1'
#
loop_
_entity.id
_entity.type
_entity.pdbx_description
1 polymer ?
#
loop_
_entity_poly.entity_id
_entity_poly.type
_entity_poly.pdbx_seq_one_letter_code
_entity_poly.pdbx_strand_id
1 'polypeptide(L)'
;MRHSGGHGAYLSSSGAAVTNTMISGNQLNGLYLASSSSTIAENSISGNQNHGIYCDGSSSASLKDNIISHNGQSAINVNANRVKHLRGNSGTGNGQNYIQVRGGNISSSGTW
;
A
#
# COMPACT_ATOMS: atom_id res chain seq x y z
N MET A 1 -7.38 16.57 0.16
CA MET A 1 -7.47 15.25 -0.48
C MET A 1 -8.10 15.45 -1.85
N ARG A 2 -7.37 15.22 -2.95
CA ARG A 2 -7.94 15.34 -4.31
C ARG A 2 -8.70 14.05 -4.64
N HIS A 3 -9.85 14.21 -5.31
CA HIS A 3 -10.79 13.18 -5.77
C HIS A 3 -10.20 11.77 -5.81
N SER A 4 -10.68 10.90 -4.93
CA SER A 4 -10.10 9.58 -4.75
C SER A 4 -10.52 8.59 -5.84
N GLY A 5 -11.40 8.95 -6.78
CA GLY A 5 -11.66 8.15 -8.00
C GLY A 5 -12.08 6.69 -7.73
N GLY A 6 -12.64 6.40 -6.55
CA GLY A 6 -12.96 5.04 -6.09
C GLY A 6 -11.95 4.44 -5.10
N HIS A 7 -10.83 5.11 -4.83
CA HIS A 7 -9.87 4.80 -3.77
C HIS A 7 -10.31 5.37 -2.41
N GLY A 8 -9.78 4.83 -1.32
CA GLY A 8 -9.93 5.43 0.01
C GLY A 8 -9.11 6.71 0.17
N ALA A 9 -7.83 6.65 -0.20
CA ALA A 9 -7.02 7.85 -0.43
C ALA A 9 -6.10 7.71 -1.64
N TYR A 10 -5.92 8.84 -2.33
CA TYR A 10 -5.04 8.97 -3.50
C TYR A 10 -3.94 9.97 -3.17
N LEU A 11 -2.71 9.48 -3.02
CA LEU A 11 -1.53 10.29 -2.69
C LEU A 11 -0.66 10.42 -3.93
N SER A 12 -0.66 11.60 -4.54
CA SER A 12 0.15 11.90 -5.72
C SER A 12 1.25 12.88 -5.41
N SER A 13 2.50 12.54 -5.75
CA SER A 13 3.68 13.39 -5.55
C SER A 13 3.76 13.99 -4.15
N SER A 14 3.41 13.18 -3.15
CA SER A 14 3.23 13.61 -1.76
C SER A 14 4.24 12.92 -0.84
N GLY A 15 4.62 13.60 0.24
CA GLY A 15 5.34 13.04 1.39
C GLY A 15 4.49 13.08 2.66
N ALA A 16 3.19 12.83 2.54
CA ALA A 16 2.27 12.87 3.67
C ALA A 16 2.51 11.72 4.66
N ALA A 17 1.97 11.85 5.87
CA ALA A 17 1.83 10.76 6.82
C ALA A 17 0.35 10.34 6.88
N VAL A 18 0.08 9.08 6.56
CA VAL A 18 -1.23 8.44 6.80
C VAL A 18 -1.02 7.43 7.91
N THR A 19 -1.47 7.78 9.10
CA THR A 19 -1.22 6.98 10.30
C THR A 19 -2.49 6.74 11.10
N ASN A 20 -2.58 5.58 11.74
CA ASN A 20 -3.63 5.24 12.70
C ASN A 20 -5.05 5.51 12.17
N THR A 21 -5.28 5.21 10.89
CA THR A 21 -6.53 5.47 10.18
C THR A 21 -7.19 4.17 9.74
N MET A 22 -8.53 4.17 9.67
CA MET A 22 -9.32 3.09 9.09
C MET A 22 -9.69 3.45 7.64
N ILE A 23 -9.38 2.56 6.69
CA ILE A 23 -9.66 2.75 5.26
C ILE A 23 -10.39 1.52 4.73
N SER A 24 -11.68 1.64 4.45
CA SER A 24 -12.49 0.47 4.12
C SER A 24 -13.59 0.70 3.10
N GLY A 25 -14.00 -0.37 2.42
CA GLY A 25 -15.21 -0.40 1.59
C GLY A 25 -15.10 0.40 0.28
N ASN A 26 -13.88 0.64 -0.21
CA ASN A 26 -13.68 1.44 -1.43
C ASN A 26 -13.81 0.58 -2.70
N GLN A 27 -14.28 1.21 -3.79
CA GLN A 27 -14.54 0.55 -5.07
C GLN A 27 -13.27 0.12 -5.83
N LEU A 28 -12.11 0.66 -5.45
CA LEU A 28 -10.80 0.29 -5.98
C LEU A 28 -9.86 -0.08 -4.83
N ASN A 29 -8.67 0.52 -4.79
CA ASN A 29 -7.68 0.29 -3.74
C ASN A 29 -8.03 1.06 -2.46
N GLY A 30 -7.64 0.55 -1.29
CA GLY A 30 -7.69 1.34 -0.05
C GLY A 30 -6.82 2.59 -0.16
N LEU A 31 -5.53 2.39 -0.42
CA LEU A 31 -4.57 3.47 -0.69
C LEU A 31 -3.95 3.31 -2.07
N TYR A 32 -3.93 4.39 -2.84
CA TYR A 32 -3.19 4.48 -4.10
C TYR A 32 -2.10 5.56 -4.00
N LEU A 33 -0.85 5.15 -4.21
CA LEU A 33 0.31 6.03 -4.17
C LEU A 33 0.85 6.19 -5.60
N ALA A 34 0.82 7.43 -6.09
CA ALA A 34 1.29 7.83 -7.40
C ALA A 34 2.55 8.69 -7.25
N SER A 35 3.72 8.15 -7.57
CA SER A 35 5.00 8.84 -7.40
C SER A 35 5.16 9.47 -6.00
N SER A 36 4.67 8.80 -4.95
CA SER A 36 4.64 9.33 -3.58
C SER A 36 5.71 8.69 -2.70
N SER A 37 6.28 9.49 -1.80
CA SER A 37 7.23 9.08 -0.76
C SER A 37 6.61 9.15 0.64
N SER A 38 5.29 8.98 0.73
CA SER A 38 4.53 9.10 1.98
C SER A 38 4.87 7.99 2.99
N THR A 39 4.62 8.25 4.26
CA THR A 39 4.66 7.24 5.34
C THR A 39 3.26 6.73 5.61
N ILE A 40 3.07 5.42 5.49
CA ILE A 40 1.82 4.73 5.74
C ILE A 40 2.04 3.78 6.93
N ALA A 41 1.54 4.13 8.11
CA ALA A 41 1.81 3.35 9.31
C ALA A 41 0.59 3.08 10.19
N GLU A 42 0.53 1.90 10.80
CA GLU A 42 -0.47 1.58 11.83
C GLU A 42 -1.93 1.74 11.35
N ASN A 43 -2.19 1.55 10.06
CA ASN A 43 -3.55 1.67 9.51
C ASN A 43 -4.25 0.32 9.48
N SER A 44 -5.58 0.37 9.57
CA SER A 44 -6.47 -0.77 9.29
C SER A 44 -7.11 -0.58 7.92
N ILE A 45 -6.79 -1.47 6.96
CA ILE A 45 -7.19 -1.33 5.56
C ILE A 45 -7.95 -2.56 5.10
N SER A 46 -9.27 -2.45 4.88
CA SER A 46 -10.09 -3.64 4.67
C SER A 46 -11.30 -3.51 3.76
N GLY A 47 -11.70 -4.60 3.11
CA GLY A 47 -12.94 -4.64 2.33
C GLY A 47 -12.93 -3.74 1.09
N ASN A 48 -11.75 -3.39 0.57
CA ASN A 48 -11.62 -2.63 -0.68
C ASN A 48 -11.63 -3.61 -1.87
N GLN A 49 -12.26 -3.25 -2.99
CA GLN A 49 -12.49 -4.18 -4.09
C GLN A 49 -11.21 -4.63 -4.82
N ASN A 50 -10.14 -3.82 -4.78
CA ASN A 50 -8.85 -4.16 -5.37
C ASN A 50 -7.79 -4.42 -4.27
N HIS A 51 -6.65 -3.72 -4.32
CA HIS A 51 -5.56 -3.88 -3.36
C HIS A 51 -5.83 -3.13 -2.06
N GLY A 52 -5.25 -3.58 -0.95
CA GLY A 52 -5.21 -2.78 0.27
C GLY A 52 -4.39 -1.51 0.05
N ILE A 53 -3.09 -1.68 -0.25
CA ILE A 53 -2.16 -0.61 -0.59
C ILE A 53 -1.55 -0.88 -1.96
N TYR A 54 -1.67 0.07 -2.88
CA TYR A 54 -1.01 0.03 -4.19
C TYR A 54 -0.03 1.19 -4.32
N CYS A 55 1.24 0.87 -4.57
CA CYS A 55 2.28 1.85 -4.90
C CYS A 55 2.66 1.70 -6.37
N ASP A 56 2.66 2.78 -7.14
CA ASP A 56 3.08 2.74 -8.55
C ASP A 56 4.59 2.52 -8.74
N GLY A 57 5.02 2.51 -10.01
CA GLY A 57 6.43 2.47 -10.48
C GLY A 57 7.38 3.35 -9.68
N SER A 58 6.96 4.58 -9.47
CA SER A 58 7.79 5.70 -9.04
C SER A 58 7.69 5.97 -7.53
N SER A 59 6.70 5.40 -6.86
CA SER A 59 6.50 5.56 -5.42
C SER A 59 7.62 4.93 -4.62
N SER A 60 7.96 5.56 -3.50
CA SER A 60 9.03 5.16 -2.57
C SER A 60 8.57 5.22 -1.11
N ALA A 61 7.28 4.99 -0.90
CA ALA A 61 6.64 5.08 0.41
C ALA A 61 7.18 4.06 1.42
N SER A 62 7.18 4.46 2.69
CA SER A 62 7.44 3.59 3.82
C SER A 62 6.13 3.00 4.33
N LEU A 63 5.99 1.67 4.32
CA LEU A 63 4.79 0.99 4.80
C LEU A 63 5.14 0.18 6.06
N LYS A 64 4.58 0.58 7.20
CA LYS A 64 4.95 0.03 8.51
C LYS A 64 3.73 -0.41 9.33
N ASP A 65 3.75 -1.61 9.89
CA ASP A 65 2.79 -2.06 10.91
C ASP A 65 1.30 -1.88 10.52
N ASN A 66 0.97 -1.99 9.23
CA ASN A 66 -0.40 -1.91 8.75
C ASN A 66 -1.07 -3.28 8.83
N ILE A 67 -2.36 -3.31 9.20
CA ILE A 67 -3.22 -4.50 9.19
C ILE A 67 -4.12 -4.40 7.97
N ILE A 68 -3.94 -5.32 7.02
CA ILE A 68 -4.59 -5.24 5.71
C ILE A 68 -5.37 -6.52 5.45
N SER A 69 -6.69 -6.44 5.38
CA SER A 69 -7.52 -7.64 5.34
C SER A 69 -8.73 -7.57 4.43
N HIS A 70 -9.15 -8.73 3.90
CA HIS A 70 -10.41 -8.83 3.14
C HIS A 70 -10.51 -7.85 1.96
N ASN A 71 -9.40 -7.46 1.34
CA ASN A 71 -9.40 -6.71 0.09
C ASN A 71 -9.46 -7.69 -1.10
N GLY A 72 -10.04 -7.30 -2.23
CA GLY A 72 -10.31 -8.22 -3.35
C GLY A 72 -9.06 -8.74 -4.07
N GLN A 73 -7.91 -8.07 -3.94
CA GLN A 73 -6.63 -8.47 -4.53
C GLN A 73 -5.54 -8.61 -3.46
N SER A 74 -4.32 -8.11 -3.70
CA SER A 74 -3.21 -8.23 -2.77
C SER A 74 -3.26 -7.24 -1.62
N ALA A 75 -2.68 -7.62 -0.48
CA ALA A 75 -2.59 -6.74 0.69
C ALA A 75 -1.77 -5.49 0.35
N ILE A 76 -0.56 -5.71 -0.18
CA ILE A 76 0.37 -4.67 -0.59
C ILE A 76 0.88 -4.99 -1.99
N ASN A 77 0.86 -4.03 -2.90
CA ASN A 77 1.42 -4.13 -4.25
C ASN A 77 2.52 -3.08 -4.45
N VAL A 78 3.76 -3.54 -4.61
CA VAL A 78 4.97 -2.70 -4.74
C VAL A 78 5.90 -3.23 -5.84
N ASN A 79 6.86 -2.40 -6.27
CA ASN A 79 7.96 -2.86 -7.13
C ASN A 79 9.11 -3.46 -6.33
N ALA A 80 9.91 -4.32 -6.97
CA ALA A 80 11.04 -5.01 -6.37
C ALA A 80 11.99 -4.10 -5.57
N ASN A 81 12.34 -2.92 -6.08
CA ASN A 81 13.24 -1.99 -5.38
C ASN A 81 12.64 -1.30 -4.15
N ARG A 82 11.32 -1.45 -3.92
CA ARG A 82 10.58 -0.86 -2.78
C ARG A 82 10.30 -1.83 -1.67
N VAL A 83 10.58 -3.12 -1.89
CA VAL A 83 10.36 -4.19 -0.92
C VAL A 83 11.00 -3.79 0.41
N LYS A 84 12.26 -3.30 0.41
CA LYS A 84 12.99 -2.82 1.62
C LYS A 84 12.30 -1.74 2.47
N HIS A 85 11.21 -1.14 2.02
CA HIS A 85 10.44 -0.15 2.76
C HIS A 85 9.21 -0.74 3.46
N LEU A 86 9.05 -2.07 3.44
CA LEU A 86 7.98 -2.79 4.11
C LEU A 86 8.48 -3.37 5.43
N ARG A 87 7.84 -3.03 6.55
CA ARG A 87 8.17 -3.58 7.87
C ARG A 87 6.92 -3.85 8.70
N GLY A 88 6.83 -5.03 9.31
CA GLY A 88 5.79 -5.37 10.29
C GLY A 88 4.34 -5.35 9.80
N ASN A 89 4.10 -5.24 8.48
CA ASN A 89 2.76 -5.29 7.93
C ASN A 89 2.20 -6.71 7.97
N SER A 90 0.90 -6.84 8.24
CA SER A 90 0.18 -8.11 8.25
C SER A 90 -0.94 -8.10 7.21
N GLY A 91 -1.02 -9.16 6.42
CA GLY A 91 -2.04 -9.36 5.39
C GLY A 91 -2.84 -10.64 5.64
N THR A 92 -4.16 -10.57 5.76
CA THR A 92 -5.02 -11.76 5.96
C THR A 92 -6.36 -11.70 5.22
N GLY A 93 -6.83 -12.82 4.70
CA GLY A 93 -8.14 -12.91 4.03
C GLY A 93 -8.30 -12.05 2.77
N ASN A 94 -7.21 -11.51 2.21
CA ASN A 94 -7.28 -10.79 0.94
C ASN A 94 -7.45 -11.79 -0.22
N GLY A 95 -8.14 -11.41 -1.30
CA GLY A 95 -8.48 -12.33 -2.40
C GLY A 95 -7.24 -12.97 -3.02
N GLN A 96 -6.21 -12.15 -3.27
CA GLN A 96 -4.87 -12.61 -3.52
C GLN A 96 -4.08 -12.45 -2.21
N ASN A 97 -4.14 -13.45 -1.32
CA ASN A 97 -3.67 -13.32 0.06
C ASN A 97 -2.13 -13.31 0.20
N TYR A 98 -1.47 -12.33 -0.41
CA TYR A 98 -0.02 -12.13 -0.43
C TYR A 98 0.35 -10.64 -0.46
N ILE A 99 1.63 -10.36 -0.25
CA ILE A 99 2.29 -9.12 -0.68
C ILE A 99 2.82 -9.34 -2.09
N GLN A 100 2.36 -8.53 -3.04
CA GLN A 100 2.81 -8.59 -4.42
C GLN A 100 4.05 -7.73 -4.62
N VAL A 101 5.14 -8.36 -5.03
CA VAL A 101 6.35 -7.70 -5.49
C VAL A 101 6.42 -7.86 -7.00
N ARG A 102 6.21 -6.77 -7.74
CA ARG A 102 6.28 -6.76 -9.20
C ARG A 102 7.73 -6.74 -9.67
N GLY A 103 7.92 -7.08 -10.95
CA GLY A 103 9.23 -7.10 -11.60
C GLY A 103 10.01 -5.78 -11.47
N GLY A 104 11.32 -5.88 -11.62
CA GLY A 104 12.25 -4.77 -11.45
C GLY A 104 13.58 -5.24 -10.86
N ASN A 105 14.53 -4.31 -10.74
CA ASN A 105 15.87 -4.62 -10.22
C ASN A 105 15.97 -4.29 -8.74
N ILE A 106 16.43 -5.24 -7.93
CA ILE A 106 16.88 -4.96 -6.56
C ILE A 106 18.34 -4.52 -6.65
N SER A 107 18.57 -3.21 -6.70
CA SER A 107 19.92 -2.63 -6.88
C SER A 107 20.66 -2.29 -5.58
N SER A 108 20.06 -2.56 -4.43
CA SER A 108 20.64 -2.28 -3.11
C SER A 108 20.19 -3.31 -2.08
N SER A 109 21.08 -3.72 -1.17
CA SER A 109 20.72 -4.51 0.01
C SER A 109 19.84 -3.71 0.98
N GLY A 110 19.12 -4.42 1.85
CA GLY A 110 18.33 -3.84 2.94
C GLY A 110 18.16 -4.85 4.07
N THR A 111 17.96 -4.36 5.28
CA THR A 111 17.66 -5.16 6.48
C THR A 111 16.17 -5.07 6.80
N TRP A 112 15.60 -6.17 7.29
CA TRP A 112 14.16 -6.38 7.45
C TRP A 112 13.77 -6.57 8.90
#